data_AF-A0A1B3LUD0-F1
#
_entry.id   AF-A0A1B3LUD0-F1
#
_cell.length_a   1.000
_cell.length_b   1.000
_cell.length_c   1.000
_cell.angle_alpha   90.00
_cell.angle_beta   90.00
_cell.angle_gamma   90.00
#
_symmetry.space_group_name_H-M   'P 1'
#
loop_
_entity.id
_entity.type
_entity.pdbx_description
1 polymer ?
#
loop_
_entity_poly.entity_id
_entity_poly.type
_entity_poly.pdbx_seq_one_letter_code
_entity_poly.pdbx_strand_id
1 'polypeptide(L)'
;MKPLNLVKTVSLVVAFCLPLSVLGAELVRWTDDGGRVHYGVMADVPQRYTSRAEPAGAPLPPGTTACEARWHRYAASAACFDQYRLVGGGLKPEAFQRCTEVPQPDCN
;
A
#
# COMPACT_ATOMS: atom_id res chain seq x y z
N MET A 1 -5.58 -62.66 -32.03
CA MET A 1 -4.53 -61.62 -32.08
C MET A 1 -5.15 -60.32 -32.58
N LYS A 2 -5.11 -59.24 -31.79
CA LYS A 2 -5.46 -57.85 -32.17
C LYS A 2 -4.58 -56.92 -31.32
N PRO A 3 -3.83 -55.97 -31.92
CA PRO A 3 -2.81 -55.22 -31.19
C PRO A 3 -3.33 -53.95 -30.53
N LEU A 4 -2.58 -53.59 -29.47
CA LEU A 4 -2.46 -52.35 -28.72
C LEU A 4 -3.15 -51.09 -29.27
N ASN A 5 -3.76 -50.33 -28.35
CA ASN A 5 -3.34 -48.95 -28.03
C ASN A 5 -4.21 -48.37 -26.91
N LEU A 6 -3.61 -47.98 -25.77
CA LEU A 6 -4.19 -46.93 -24.94
C LEU A 6 -3.11 -46.27 -24.06
N VAL A 7 -2.46 -45.26 -24.64
CA VAL A 7 -1.75 -44.22 -23.89
C VAL A 7 -2.80 -43.48 -23.05
N LYS A 8 -2.71 -43.53 -21.72
CA LYS A 8 -3.47 -42.66 -20.82
C LYS A 8 -2.56 -42.08 -19.74
N THR A 9 -1.96 -40.95 -20.12
CA THR A 9 -1.84 -39.71 -19.34
C THR A 9 -1.59 -39.85 -17.84
N VAL A 10 -0.33 -39.66 -17.44
CA VAL A 10 0.06 -39.31 -16.07
C VAL A 10 -0.28 -37.83 -15.84
N SER A 11 -1.34 -37.56 -15.06
CA SER A 11 -1.65 -36.20 -14.60
C SER A 11 -0.65 -35.75 -13.54
N LEU A 12 0.24 -34.84 -13.89
CA LEU A 12 1.11 -34.12 -12.96
C LEU A 12 0.32 -32.95 -12.35
N VAL A 13 -0.20 -33.11 -11.14
CA VAL A 13 -0.79 -32.00 -10.36
C VAL A 13 0.35 -31.28 -9.64
N VAL A 14 0.87 -30.21 -10.25
CA VAL A 14 1.79 -29.28 -9.59
C VAL A 14 0.95 -28.32 -8.73
N ALA A 15 0.93 -28.55 -7.43
CA ALA A 15 0.34 -27.63 -6.46
C ALA A 15 1.22 -26.37 -6.36
N PHE A 16 0.85 -25.33 -7.11
CA PHE A 16 1.51 -24.03 -7.11
C PHE A 16 1.08 -23.25 -5.85
N CYS A 17 1.77 -23.48 -4.73
CA CYS A 17 1.66 -22.61 -3.54
C CYS A 17 2.30 -21.26 -3.84
N LEU A 18 1.56 -20.37 -4.51
CA LEU A 18 1.93 -18.96 -4.57
C LEU A 18 1.84 -18.37 -3.16
N PRO A 19 2.89 -17.72 -2.64
CA PRO A 19 2.77 -16.96 -1.42
C PRO A 19 1.74 -15.86 -1.66
N LEU A 20 0.69 -15.82 -0.84
CA LEU A 20 -0.19 -14.65 -0.76
C LEU A 20 0.69 -13.50 -0.26
N SER A 21 1.24 -12.71 -1.18
CA SER A 21 1.75 -11.39 -0.83
C SER A 21 0.58 -10.64 -0.19
N VAL A 22 0.75 -10.29 1.10
CA VAL A 22 -0.13 -9.33 1.75
C VAL A 22 -0.11 -8.07 0.90
N LEU A 23 -1.18 -7.86 0.13
CA LEU A 23 -1.44 -6.63 -0.62
C LEU A 23 -1.87 -5.57 0.39
N GLY A 24 -0.92 -5.11 1.20
CA GLY A 24 -1.00 -3.76 1.75
C GLY A 24 -0.96 -2.80 0.58
N ALA A 25 -1.82 -1.78 0.58
CA ALA A 25 -1.75 -0.76 -0.46
C ALA A 25 -0.37 -0.08 -0.35
N GLU A 26 0.44 -0.18 -1.41
CA GLU A 26 1.73 0.50 -1.47
C GLU A 26 1.46 2.01 -1.54
N LEU A 27 1.52 2.67 -0.39
CA LEU A 27 1.35 4.11 -0.30
C LEU A 27 2.61 4.81 -0.80
N VAL A 28 2.38 5.92 -1.48
CA VAL A 28 3.40 6.84 -1.97
C VAL A 28 3.21 8.22 -1.37
N ARG A 29 4.28 8.99 -1.47
CA ARG A 29 4.37 10.38 -1.05
C ARG A 29 4.84 11.22 -2.22
N TRP A 30 4.26 12.40 -2.38
CA TRP A 30 4.72 13.39 -3.35
C TRP A 30 4.55 14.80 -2.79
N THR A 31 5.37 15.73 -3.30
CA THR A 31 5.27 17.16 -2.97
C THR A 31 4.69 17.91 -4.15
N ASP A 32 3.65 18.70 -3.90
CA ASP A 32 3.04 19.54 -4.92
C ASP A 32 3.84 20.83 -5.19
N ASP A 33 3.39 21.60 -6.18
CA ASP A 33 4.04 22.87 -6.56
C ASP A 33 4.00 23.93 -5.45
N GLY A 34 3.13 23.77 -4.45
CA GLY A 34 3.05 24.62 -3.25
C GLY A 34 3.91 24.14 -2.09
N GLY A 35 4.70 23.08 -2.28
CA GLY A 35 5.53 22.48 -1.23
C GLY A 35 4.76 21.63 -0.23
N ARG A 36 3.47 21.37 -0.46
CA ARG A 36 2.68 20.50 0.42
C ARG A 36 2.94 19.04 0.08
N VAL A 37 3.23 18.28 1.12
CA VAL A 37 3.42 16.83 1.05
C VAL A 37 2.08 16.13 1.13
N HIS A 38 1.84 15.21 0.20
CA HIS A 38 0.64 14.38 0.12
C HIS A 38 0.98 12.90 0.24
N TYR A 39 0.00 12.11 0.67
CA TYR A 39 0.09 10.67 0.84
C TYR A 39 -1.12 10.01 0.20
N GLY A 40 -0.92 8.87 -0.48
CA GLY A 40 -2.01 8.16 -1.15
C GLY A 40 -1.50 6.96 -1.91
N VAL A 41 -2.38 6.30 -2.67
CA VAL A 41 -1.95 5.26 -3.61
C VAL A 41 -1.45 5.88 -4.90
N MET A 42 -0.61 5.17 -5.66
CA MET A 42 -0.07 5.67 -6.93
C MET A 42 -1.16 6.12 -7.91
N ALA A 43 -2.34 5.48 -7.89
CA ALA A 43 -3.48 5.84 -8.73
C ALA A 43 -4.04 7.25 -8.45
N ASP A 44 -3.84 7.77 -7.24
CA ASP A 44 -4.33 9.10 -6.82
C ASP A 44 -3.30 10.20 -7.12
N VAL A 45 -2.07 9.84 -7.51
CA VAL A 45 -1.02 10.81 -7.81
C VAL A 45 -1.31 11.51 -9.14
N PRO A 46 -1.44 12.84 -9.18
CA PRO A 46 -1.54 13.57 -10.43
C PRO A 46 -0.36 13.28 -11.35
N GLN A 47 -0.61 13.07 -12.65
CA GLN A 47 0.40 12.63 -13.62
C GLN A 47 1.69 13.46 -13.60
N ARG A 48 1.59 14.78 -13.36
CA ARG A 48 2.74 15.69 -13.27
C ARG A 48 3.69 15.42 -12.09
N TYR A 49 3.26 14.63 -11.11
CA TYR A 49 4.03 14.28 -9.92
C TYR A 49 4.45 12.81 -9.89
N THR A 50 3.97 11.95 -10.80
CA THR A 50 4.25 10.51 -10.78
C THR A 50 5.74 10.19 -10.81
N SER A 51 6.55 10.95 -11.56
CA SER A 51 8.01 10.76 -11.61
C SER A 51 8.74 11.22 -10.34
N ARG A 52 8.07 11.96 -9.47
CA ARG A 52 8.59 12.45 -8.18
C ARG A 52 7.90 11.79 -6.98
N ALA A 53 7.01 10.84 -7.22
CA ALA A 53 6.38 10.06 -6.17
C ALA A 53 7.38 9.02 -5.66
N GLU A 54 7.50 8.93 -4.35
CA GLU A 54 8.37 7.97 -3.66
C GLU A 54 7.54 7.12 -2.70
N PRO A 55 8.01 5.94 -2.26
CA PRO A 55 7.32 5.18 -1.23
C PRO A 55 7.07 6.03 0.02
N ALA A 56 5.88 5.91 0.64
CA ALA A 56 5.52 6.74 1.79
C ALA A 56 6.45 6.54 3.01
N GLY A 57 7.12 5.39 3.09
CA GLY A 57 8.14 5.06 4.09
C GLY A 57 9.57 5.39 3.66
N ALA A 58 9.78 6.06 2.53
CA ALA A 58 11.10 6.49 2.10
C ALA A 58 11.73 7.45 3.15
N PRO A 59 13.08 7.47 3.24
CA PRO A 59 13.76 8.39 4.15
C PRO A 59 13.30 9.84 3.97
N LEU A 60 13.08 10.53 5.09
CA LEU A 60 12.71 11.94 5.09
C LEU A 60 13.93 12.80 4.71
N PRO A 61 13.71 14.00 4.14
CA PRO A 61 14.79 14.93 3.85
C PRO A 61 15.68 15.22 5.07
N PRO A 62 16.99 15.47 4.87
CA PRO A 62 17.86 15.94 5.94
C PRO A 62 17.30 17.20 6.60
N GLY A 63 17.37 17.26 7.93
CA GLY A 63 16.85 18.39 8.70
C GLY A 63 15.39 18.25 9.13
N THR A 64 14.66 17.23 8.64
CA THR A 64 13.32 16.92 9.15
C THR A 64 13.37 16.63 10.66
N THR A 65 12.57 17.38 11.42
CA THR A 65 12.56 17.26 12.88
C THR A 65 11.90 15.95 13.32
N ALA A 66 12.14 15.53 14.56
CA ALA A 66 11.46 14.36 15.13
C ALA A 66 9.94 14.52 15.19
N CYS A 67 9.45 15.76 15.38
CA CYS A 67 8.02 16.05 15.38
C CYS A 67 7.42 15.91 13.98
N GLU A 68 8.05 16.52 12.98
CA GLU A 68 7.67 16.40 11.58
C GLU A 68 7.70 14.94 11.10
N ALA A 69 8.71 14.16 11.52
CA ALA A 69 8.75 12.72 11.25
C ALA A 69 7.60 11.93 11.89
N ARG A 70 7.07 12.36 13.05
CA ARG A 70 5.85 11.78 13.63
C ARG A 70 4.61 12.16 12.80
N TRP A 71 4.53 13.40 12.37
CA TRP A 71 3.44 13.87 11.49
C TRP A 71 3.43 13.16 10.14
N HIS A 72 4.59 12.90 9.53
CA HIS A 72 4.69 12.11 8.31
C HIS A 72 4.17 10.67 8.49
N ARG A 73 4.49 10.02 9.61
CA ARG A 73 3.96 8.69 9.95
C ARG A 73 2.45 8.70 10.17
N TYR A 74 1.95 9.69 10.90
CA TYR A 74 0.52 9.88 11.11
C TYR A 74 -0.24 10.09 9.80
N ALA A 75 0.27 10.97 8.92
CA ALA A 75 -0.34 11.25 7.63
C ALA A 75 -0.34 10.01 6.71
N ALA A 76 0.75 9.23 6.68
CA ALA A 76 0.80 7.98 5.95
C ALA A 76 -0.23 6.96 6.49
N SER A 77 -0.35 6.83 7.81
CA SER A 77 -1.39 6.00 8.46
C SER A 77 -2.79 6.45 8.03
N ALA A 78 -3.10 7.74 8.15
CA ALA A 78 -4.41 8.28 7.77
C ALA A 78 -4.75 7.99 6.30
N ALA A 79 -3.79 8.20 5.38
CA ALA A 79 -3.97 7.89 3.96
C ALA A 79 -4.23 6.40 3.71
N CYS A 80 -3.65 5.49 4.52
CA CYS A 80 -3.96 4.06 4.44
C CYS A 80 -5.43 3.81 4.79
N PHE A 81 -5.88 4.34 5.93
CA PHE A 81 -7.26 4.17 6.39
C PHE A 81 -8.28 4.82 5.45
N ASP A 82 -7.93 5.90 4.76
CA ASP A 82 -8.82 6.57 3.81
C ASP A 82 -9.25 5.66 2.64
N GLN A 83 -8.43 4.68 2.25
CA GLN A 83 -8.78 3.67 1.24
C GLN A 83 -9.93 2.74 1.69
N TYR A 84 -10.20 2.71 2.99
CA TYR A 84 -11.22 1.86 3.62
C TYR A 84 -12.41 2.65 4.16
N ARG A 85 -12.45 3.96 3.93
CA ARG A 85 -13.55 4.82 4.37
C ARG A 85 -14.83 4.51 3.60
N LEU A 86 -15.92 4.35 4.35
CA LEU A 86 -17.26 4.16 3.82
C LEU A 86 -17.95 5.50 3.61
N VAL A 87 -18.89 5.53 2.67
CA VAL A 87 -19.85 6.64 2.55
C VAL A 87 -20.62 6.74 3.87
N GLY A 88 -20.63 7.93 4.48
CA GLY A 88 -21.20 8.15 5.82
C GLY A 88 -20.19 8.14 6.98
N GLY A 89 -18.89 7.95 6.71
CA GLY A 89 -17.81 8.24 7.66
C GLY A 89 -17.28 7.06 8.48
N GLY A 90 -17.86 5.86 8.34
CA GLY A 90 -17.31 4.63 8.95
C GLY A 90 -16.05 4.13 8.25
N LEU A 91 -15.34 3.20 8.89
CA LEU A 91 -14.23 2.45 8.29
C LEU A 91 -14.64 0.99 8.13
N LYS A 92 -14.22 0.36 7.03
CA LYS A 92 -14.29 -1.10 6.88
C LYS A 92 -13.41 -1.77 7.95
N PRO A 93 -13.86 -2.81 8.66
CA PRO A 93 -13.09 -3.44 9.73
C PRO A 93 -11.77 -4.04 9.25
N GLU A 94 -11.68 -4.46 7.99
CA GLU A 94 -10.45 -4.97 7.38
C GLU A 94 -9.33 -3.91 7.33
N ALA A 95 -9.65 -2.62 7.45
CA ALA A 95 -8.66 -1.54 7.52
C ALA A 95 -7.66 -1.78 8.66
N PHE A 96 -8.14 -2.20 9.83
CA PHE A 96 -7.31 -2.45 11.01
C PHE A 96 -6.42 -3.70 10.87
N GLN A 97 -6.67 -4.53 9.87
CA GLN A 97 -5.80 -5.67 9.54
C GLN A 97 -4.71 -5.28 8.52
N ARG A 98 -4.90 -4.17 7.79
CA ARG A 98 -4.04 -3.75 6.68
C ARG A 98 -3.23 -2.50 6.99
N CYS A 99 -3.75 -1.64 7.85
CA CYS A 99 -3.18 -0.36 8.22
C CYS A 99 -2.76 -0.38 9.68
N THR A 100 -1.66 0.30 9.98
CA THR A 100 -1.22 0.54 11.36
C THR A 100 -1.84 1.83 11.86
N GLU A 101 -2.60 1.78 12.94
CA GLU A 101 -3.06 2.99 13.62
C GLU A 101 -1.87 3.72 14.24
N VAL A 102 -1.68 4.97 13.84
CA VAL A 102 -0.69 5.87 14.42
C VAL A 102 -1.44 6.97 15.15
N PRO A 103 -1.19 7.20 16.45
CA PRO A 103 -1.82 8.28 17.19
C PRO A 103 -1.38 9.64 16.62
N GLN A 104 -2.28 10.62 16.68
CA GLN A 104 -1.95 11.98 16.31
C GLN A 104 -0.81 12.50 17.20
N PRO A 105 0.25 13.08 16.62
CA PRO A 105 1.34 13.65 17.41
C PRO A 105 0.87 14.86 18.24
N ASP A 106 1.39 14.99 19.45
CA ASP A 106 1.11 16.07 20.41
C ASP A 106 2.17 17.17 20.40
N CYS A 107 2.99 17.23 19.35
CA CYS A 107 4.05 18.21 19.24
C CYS A 107 3.61 19.41 18.39
N ASN A 108 3.78 20.59 18.98
CA ASN A 108 3.51 21.89 18.41
C ASN A 108 4.82 22.55 17.97
#